data_AF-A0A947BPM3-F1
#
_entry.id   AF-A0A947BPM3-F1
#
_cell.length_a   1.000
_cell.length_b   1.000
_cell.length_c   1.000
_cell.angle_alpha   90.00
_cell.angle_beta   90.00
_cell.angle_gamma   90.00
#
_symmetry.space_group_name_H-M   'P 1'
#
loop_
_entity.id
_entity.type
_entity.pdbx_description
1 polymer ?
#
loop_
_entity_poly.entity_id
_entity_poly.type
_entity_poly.pdbx_seq_one_letter_code
_entity_poly.pdbx_strand_id
1 'polypeptide(L)'
;IPELAKNTEASAMGKRLYLTYCVQCHGSDARGSKGYPNLADNDWLWGGSPDMIKTSIAAGRRQKAPMPAAQAMPPWEAIIGADGVDNVTEYVLELSGRKADAAMAAKGKEIYMTNCAACHMPDGAGFHALGAPRLNDNIWLFGKAKSDIKKTIAEGRNNVMPAWKEMLGDDKVHVLTAYVYGLSNN
;
A
#
# COMPACT_ATOMS: atom_id res chain seq x y z
N ILE A 1 -22.70 1.99 -4.02
CA ILE A 1 -21.63 1.06 -3.55
C ILE A 1 -21.93 0.53 -2.14
N PRO A 2 -22.07 1.35 -1.08
CA PRO A 2 -22.32 0.80 0.27
C PRO A 2 -23.57 -0.09 0.36
N GLU A 3 -24.68 0.33 -0.24
CA GLU A 3 -25.91 -0.48 -0.29
C GLU A 3 -25.75 -1.74 -1.15
N LEU A 4 -24.98 -1.67 -2.24
CA LEU A 4 -24.71 -2.81 -3.10
C LEU A 4 -23.81 -3.85 -2.40
N ALA A 5 -22.89 -3.41 -1.54
CA ALA A 5 -22.02 -4.29 -0.77
C ALA A 5 -22.82 -5.17 0.22
N LYS A 6 -23.96 -4.67 0.72
CA LYS A 6 -24.88 -5.43 1.60
C LYS A 6 -25.78 -6.40 0.83
N ASN A 7 -25.85 -6.30 -0.50
CA ASN A 7 -26.69 -7.17 -1.32
C ASN A 7 -25.98 -8.53 -1.54
N THR A 8 -26.61 -9.63 -1.11
CA THR A 8 -26.05 -10.98 -1.17
C THR A 8 -25.76 -11.45 -2.60
N GLU A 9 -26.64 -11.14 -3.55
CA GLU A 9 -26.48 -11.55 -4.96
C GLU A 9 -25.34 -10.78 -5.62
N ALA A 10 -25.28 -9.46 -5.40
CA ALA A 10 -24.21 -8.61 -5.88
C ALA A 10 -22.85 -9.01 -5.29
N SER A 11 -22.81 -9.33 -3.99
CA SER A 11 -21.61 -9.85 -3.33
C SER A 11 -21.15 -11.18 -3.91
N ALA A 12 -22.07 -12.11 -4.18
CA ALA A 12 -21.74 -13.38 -4.83
C ALA A 12 -21.20 -13.17 -6.25
N MET A 13 -21.76 -12.24 -7.02
CA MET A 13 -21.25 -11.87 -8.33
C MET A 13 -19.86 -11.22 -8.25
N GLY A 14 -19.68 -10.26 -7.34
CA GLY A 14 -18.40 -9.59 -7.13
C GLY A 14 -17.31 -10.55 -6.68
N LYS A 15 -17.63 -11.53 -5.82
CA LYS A 15 -16.71 -12.63 -5.47
C LYS A 15 -16.27 -13.43 -6.68
N ARG A 16 -17.20 -13.77 -7.59
CA ARG A 16 -16.86 -14.49 -8.84
C ARG A 16 -15.93 -13.66 -9.73
N LEU A 17 -16.22 -12.37 -9.90
CA LEU A 17 -15.34 -11.47 -10.65
C LEU A 17 -13.95 -11.39 -10.00
N TYR A 18 -13.89 -11.26 -8.68
CA TYR A 18 -12.65 -11.19 -7.92
C TYR A 18 -11.80 -12.45 -8.09
N LEU A 19 -12.41 -13.64 -7.97
CA LEU A 19 -11.73 -14.92 -8.16
C LEU A 19 -11.26 -15.15 -9.61
N THR A 20 -11.85 -14.46 -10.59
CA THR A 20 -11.41 -14.56 -11.97
C THR A 20 -10.26 -13.61 -12.28
N TYR A 21 -10.30 -12.36 -11.78
CA TYR A 21 -9.43 -11.29 -12.27
C TYR A 21 -8.41 -10.75 -11.23
N CYS A 22 -8.68 -10.89 -9.94
CA CYS A 22 -7.91 -10.22 -8.88
C CYS A 22 -7.11 -11.20 -8.00
N VAL A 23 -7.53 -12.46 -7.94
CA VAL A 23 -7.02 -13.47 -7.01
C VAL A 23 -5.53 -13.78 -7.20
N GLN A 24 -5.01 -13.69 -8.43
CA GLN A 24 -3.62 -14.03 -8.73
C GLN A 24 -2.63 -13.13 -7.97
N CYS A 25 -3.05 -11.90 -7.66
CA CYS A 25 -2.26 -10.92 -6.94
C CYS A 25 -2.69 -10.81 -5.47
N HIS A 26 -4.00 -10.67 -5.24
CA HIS A 26 -4.54 -10.35 -3.92
C HIS A 26 -4.97 -11.57 -3.09
N GLY A 27 -4.77 -12.80 -3.58
CA GLY A 27 -5.06 -14.04 -2.84
C GLY A 27 -6.55 -14.42 -2.84
N SER A 28 -6.87 -15.70 -2.61
CA SER A 28 -8.25 -16.21 -2.71
C SER A 28 -9.19 -15.69 -1.63
N ASP A 29 -8.62 -15.31 -0.49
CA ASP A 29 -9.32 -14.70 0.64
C ASP A 29 -9.15 -13.16 0.69
N ALA A 30 -8.57 -12.58 -0.36
CA ALA A 30 -8.30 -11.15 -0.46
C ALA A 30 -7.32 -10.58 0.57
N ARG A 31 -6.55 -11.43 1.27
CA ARG A 31 -5.56 -10.99 2.26
C ARG A 31 -4.18 -10.67 1.70
N GLY A 32 -4.03 -10.72 0.39
CA GLY A 32 -2.82 -10.35 -0.30
C GLY A 32 -1.68 -11.33 -0.08
N SER A 33 -0.48 -10.85 -0.35
CA SER A 33 0.79 -11.56 -0.14
C SER A 33 1.93 -10.54 -0.10
N LYS A 34 3.19 -10.98 0.03
CA LYS A 34 4.33 -10.03 0.02
C LYS A 34 4.32 -9.21 -1.28
N GLY A 35 4.16 -7.90 -1.16
CA GLY A 35 4.04 -6.96 -2.27
C GLY A 35 2.61 -6.68 -2.74
N TYR A 36 1.61 -7.42 -2.29
CA TYR A 36 0.21 -7.26 -2.67
C TYR A 36 -0.68 -6.97 -1.47
N PRO A 37 -1.39 -5.83 -1.43
CA PRO A 37 -2.18 -5.42 -0.27
C PRO A 37 -3.26 -6.43 0.13
N ASN A 38 -3.49 -6.50 1.44
CA ASN A 38 -4.70 -7.08 2.02
C ASN A 38 -5.86 -6.13 1.74
N LEU A 39 -6.88 -6.60 1.02
CA LEU A 39 -8.06 -5.81 0.66
C LEU A 39 -9.21 -6.01 1.65
N ALA A 40 -9.04 -6.92 2.62
CA ALA A 40 -10.04 -7.26 3.63
C ALA A 40 -9.76 -6.60 5.00
N ASP A 41 -8.67 -5.86 5.16
CA ASP A 41 -8.44 -5.03 6.33
C ASP A 41 -8.82 -3.56 6.08
N ASN A 42 -8.52 -2.72 7.07
CA ASN A 42 -8.82 -1.30 7.06
C ASN A 42 -7.60 -0.43 6.72
N ASP A 43 -6.51 -1.03 6.24
CA ASP A 43 -5.27 -0.31 5.91
C ASP A 43 -5.14 -0.05 4.40
N TRP A 44 -5.52 1.15 3.99
CA TRP A 44 -5.65 1.48 2.58
C TRP A 44 -4.56 2.43 2.10
N LEU A 45 -3.64 1.94 1.26
CA LEU A 45 -2.59 2.79 0.68
C LEU A 45 -3.16 4.03 -0.04
N TRP A 46 -4.25 3.88 -0.78
CA TRP A 46 -4.85 4.94 -1.60
C TRP A 46 -6.21 5.42 -1.05
N GLY A 47 -6.52 5.12 0.21
CA GLY A 47 -7.82 5.40 0.83
C GLY A 47 -8.90 4.36 0.53
N GLY A 48 -9.71 4.06 1.54
CA GLY A 48 -10.72 2.99 1.53
C GLY A 48 -12.15 3.44 1.23
N SER A 49 -12.36 4.69 0.81
CA SER A 49 -13.71 5.13 0.42
C SER A 49 -14.14 4.44 -0.89
N PRO A 50 -15.46 4.27 -1.12
CA PRO A 50 -15.97 3.69 -2.36
C PRO A 50 -15.37 4.29 -3.64
N ASP A 51 -15.22 5.61 -3.70
CA ASP A 51 -14.68 6.29 -4.88
C ASP A 51 -13.18 6.06 -5.06
N MET A 52 -12.41 5.96 -3.97
CA MET A 52 -10.98 5.69 -4.04
C MET A 52 -10.69 4.23 -4.41
N ILE A 53 -11.50 3.29 -3.92
CA ILE A 53 -11.46 1.88 -4.33
C ILE A 53 -11.84 1.79 -5.82
N LYS A 54 -12.95 2.42 -6.23
CA LYS A 54 -13.38 2.45 -7.65
C LYS A 54 -12.28 2.99 -8.54
N THR A 55 -11.65 4.09 -8.14
CA THR A 55 -10.55 4.71 -8.88
C THR A 55 -9.38 3.74 -9.03
N SER A 56 -9.00 3.05 -7.95
CA SER A 56 -7.90 2.08 -7.97
C SER A 56 -8.16 0.90 -8.90
N ILE A 57 -9.41 0.41 -8.97
CA ILE A 57 -9.80 -0.69 -9.86
C ILE A 57 -9.94 -0.20 -11.31
N ALA A 58 -10.62 0.93 -11.52
CA ALA A 58 -10.94 1.46 -12.84
C ALA A 58 -9.69 1.98 -13.56
N ALA A 59 -8.97 2.89 -12.90
CA ALA A 59 -7.86 3.65 -13.47
C ALA A 59 -6.48 3.10 -13.08
N GLY A 60 -6.44 2.03 -12.27
CA GLY A 60 -5.21 1.47 -11.75
C GLY A 60 -4.49 2.43 -10.80
N ARG A 61 -3.33 2.01 -10.32
CA ARG A 61 -2.38 2.83 -9.58
C ARG A 61 -1.01 2.56 -10.15
N ARG A 62 -0.24 3.63 -10.41
CA ARG A 62 1.16 3.53 -10.83
C ARG A 62 1.39 2.75 -12.15
N GLN A 63 0.41 2.73 -13.06
CA GLN A 63 0.52 1.97 -14.31
C GLN A 63 0.96 2.79 -15.53
N LYS A 64 0.86 4.13 -15.51
CA LYS A 64 1.22 4.98 -16.65
C LYS A 64 2.68 5.39 -16.58
N ALA A 65 3.41 5.14 -17.67
CA ALA A 65 4.77 5.63 -17.86
C ALA A 65 4.79 7.01 -18.57
N PRO A 66 5.73 7.91 -18.22
CA PRO A 66 6.60 7.82 -17.06
C PRO A 66 5.79 8.01 -15.78
N MET A 67 6.10 7.18 -14.80
CA MET A 67 5.54 7.28 -13.46
C MET A 67 6.01 8.56 -12.80
N PRO A 68 5.12 9.37 -12.20
CA PRO A 68 5.57 10.51 -11.41
C PRO A 68 6.47 9.99 -10.28
N ALA A 69 7.71 10.51 -10.20
CA ALA A 69 8.71 10.06 -9.24
C ALA A 69 8.17 10.10 -7.79
N ALA A 70 7.32 11.07 -7.47
CA ALA A 70 6.67 11.22 -6.17
C ALA A 70 5.74 10.05 -5.78
N GLN A 71 5.31 9.21 -6.73
CA GLN A 71 4.44 8.07 -6.45
C GLN A 71 5.21 6.77 -6.24
N ALA A 72 6.51 6.72 -6.54
CA ALA A 72 7.36 5.56 -6.27
C ALA A 72 8.22 5.81 -5.04
N MET A 73 8.62 4.74 -4.34
CA MET A 73 9.64 4.86 -3.31
C MET A 73 11.01 4.77 -4.01
N PRO A 74 11.85 5.81 -3.99
CA PRO A 74 13.13 5.80 -4.68
C PRO A 74 14.15 4.90 -3.95
N PRO A 75 15.20 4.43 -4.64
CA PRO A 75 16.31 3.71 -4.03
C PRO A 75 17.18 4.69 -3.22
N TRP A 76 17.08 4.66 -1.90
CA TRP A 76 17.75 5.66 -1.06
C TRP A 76 19.22 5.37 -0.80
N GLU A 77 19.70 4.15 -1.00
CA GLU A 77 21.10 3.80 -0.71
C GLU A 77 22.09 4.69 -1.47
N ALA A 78 21.78 5.02 -2.72
CA ALA A 78 22.60 5.93 -3.53
C ALA A 78 22.65 7.38 -3.02
N ILE A 79 21.71 7.77 -2.16
CA ILE A 79 21.53 9.14 -1.66
C ILE A 79 22.04 9.27 -0.23
N ILE A 80 21.72 8.32 0.64
CA ILE A 80 22.02 8.37 2.08
C ILE A 80 23.10 7.37 2.51
N GLY A 81 23.60 6.53 1.60
CA GLY A 81 24.58 5.49 1.88
C GLY A 81 24.02 4.32 2.70
N ALA A 82 24.78 3.24 2.78
CA ALA A 82 24.40 2.03 3.54
C ALA A 82 24.13 2.32 5.02
N ASP A 83 24.98 3.14 5.66
CA ASP A 83 24.81 3.55 7.05
C ASP A 83 23.55 4.39 7.26
N GLY A 84 23.21 5.27 6.31
CA GLY A 84 21.97 6.04 6.36
C GLY A 84 20.73 5.16 6.26
N VAL A 85 20.76 4.15 5.38
CA VAL A 85 19.70 3.14 5.26
C VAL A 85 19.53 2.39 6.59
N ASP A 86 20.63 1.98 7.22
CA ASP A 86 20.59 1.27 8.50
C ASP A 86 20.00 2.15 9.62
N ASN A 87 20.42 3.41 9.71
CA ASN A 87 19.89 4.35 10.70
C ASN A 87 18.39 4.61 10.50
N VAL A 88 17.94 4.87 9.27
CA VAL A 88 16.51 5.08 8.97
C VAL A 88 15.71 3.80 9.24
N THR A 89 16.27 2.63 8.96
CA THR A 89 15.62 1.35 9.28
C THR A 89 15.31 1.25 10.79
N GLU A 90 16.25 1.62 11.65
CA GLU A 90 16.05 1.63 13.10
C GLU A 90 14.99 2.65 13.53
N TYR A 91 14.99 3.85 12.94
CA TYR A 91 13.95 4.84 13.23
C TYR A 91 12.55 4.40 12.78
N VAL A 92 12.44 3.73 11.63
CA VAL A 92 11.17 3.17 11.15
C VAL A 92 10.67 2.02 12.04
N LEU A 93 11.58 1.22 12.61
CA LEU A 93 11.24 0.24 13.65
C LEU A 93 10.72 0.94 14.91
N GLU A 94 11.37 2.02 15.34
CA GLU A 94 10.92 2.81 16.50
C GLU A 94 9.53 3.43 16.28
N LEU A 95 9.26 4.00 15.09
CA LEU A 95 7.95 4.56 14.72
C LEU A 95 6.80 3.55 14.86
N SER A 96 7.06 2.28 14.53
CA SER A 96 6.08 1.19 14.65
C SER A 96 5.99 0.57 16.06
N GLY A 97 6.67 1.19 17.04
CA GLY A 97 6.71 0.74 18.44
C GLY A 97 7.54 -0.52 18.64
N ARG A 98 8.45 -0.84 17.70
CA ARG A 98 9.27 -2.06 17.73
C ARG A 98 10.63 -1.75 18.35
N LYS A 99 11.27 -2.81 18.87
CA LYS A 99 12.64 -2.71 19.40
C LYS A 99 13.58 -2.23 18.29
N ALA A 100 14.30 -1.15 18.58
CA ALA A 100 15.28 -0.53 17.71
C ALA A 100 16.55 -0.19 18.51
N ASP A 101 17.67 0.02 17.80
CA ASP A 101 18.86 0.64 18.35
C ASP A 101 18.63 2.15 18.49
N ALA A 102 18.58 2.66 19.72
CA ALA A 102 18.22 4.05 20.00
C ALA A 102 19.22 5.06 19.42
N ALA A 103 20.52 4.72 19.36
CA ALA A 103 21.54 5.63 18.85
C ALA A 103 21.47 5.75 17.32
N MET A 104 21.21 4.63 16.65
CA MET A 104 20.98 4.60 15.20
C MET A 104 19.64 5.23 14.84
N ALA A 105 18.58 4.98 15.61
CA ALA A 105 17.26 5.56 15.40
C ALA A 105 17.27 7.08 15.55
N ALA A 106 18.03 7.63 16.51
CA ALA A 106 18.20 9.08 16.64
C ALA A 106 18.82 9.72 15.38
N LYS A 107 19.86 9.10 14.80
CA LYS A 107 20.44 9.52 13.51
C LYS A 107 19.46 9.34 12.35
N GLY A 108 18.73 8.22 12.36
CA GLY A 108 17.72 7.88 11.37
C GLY A 108 16.57 8.88 11.32
N LYS A 109 16.20 9.43 12.48
CA LYS A 109 15.17 10.46 12.61
C LYS A 109 15.53 11.73 11.82
N GLU A 110 16.77 12.19 11.90
CA GLU A 110 17.22 13.36 11.15
C GLU A 110 17.06 13.12 9.63
N ILE A 111 17.56 11.98 9.15
CA ILE A 111 17.45 11.59 7.73
C ILE A 111 15.98 11.44 7.31
N TYR A 112 15.16 10.83 8.17
CA TYR A 112 13.73 10.63 7.92
C TYR A 112 13.01 11.97 7.76
N MET A 113 13.27 12.93 8.65
CA MET A 113 12.62 14.25 8.59
C MET A 113 13.02 15.03 7.35
N THR A 114 14.27 14.89 6.89
CA THR A 114 14.75 15.54 5.67
C THR A 114 14.19 14.90 4.39
N ASN A 115 14.05 13.57 4.34
CA ASN A 115 13.85 12.84 3.08
C ASN A 115 12.53 12.07 3.00
N CYS A 116 12.11 11.44 4.10
CA CYS A 116 11.02 10.47 4.13
C CYS A 116 9.68 11.10 4.52
N ALA A 117 9.72 12.09 5.43
CA ALA A 117 8.54 12.75 5.98
C ALA A 117 7.69 13.48 4.94
N ALA A 118 8.29 13.88 3.80
CA ALA A 118 7.55 14.50 2.70
C ALA A 118 6.48 13.57 2.08
N CYS A 119 6.70 12.25 2.14
CA CYS A 119 5.78 11.26 1.60
C CYS A 119 5.08 10.45 2.71
N HIS A 120 5.79 10.12 3.79
CA HIS A 120 5.27 9.27 4.87
C HIS A 120 4.77 10.03 6.08
N MET A 121 4.79 11.37 6.03
CA MET A 121 4.48 12.29 7.12
C MET A 121 5.49 12.24 8.28
N PRO A 122 5.65 13.32 9.06
CA PRO A 122 6.62 13.38 10.17
C PRO A 122 6.43 12.28 11.24
N ASP A 123 5.19 11.87 11.46
CA ASP A 123 4.78 10.86 12.44
C ASP A 123 4.64 9.45 11.85
N GLY A 124 4.95 9.26 10.56
CA GLY A 124 4.78 7.98 9.88
C GLY A 124 3.34 7.62 9.57
N ALA A 125 2.39 8.56 9.60
CA ALA A 125 0.98 8.30 9.30
C ALA A 125 0.68 8.03 7.81
N GLY A 126 1.71 8.04 6.94
CA GLY A 126 1.54 7.78 5.52
C GLY A 126 0.76 8.89 4.80
N PHE A 127 0.62 8.74 3.48
CA PHE A 127 -0.07 9.74 2.67
C PHE A 127 -0.81 9.12 1.50
N HIS A 128 -2.13 9.02 1.62
CA HIS A 128 -2.98 8.38 0.62
C HIS A 128 -2.88 9.00 -0.78
N ALA A 129 -2.61 10.31 -0.87
CA ALA A 129 -2.47 11.01 -2.15
C ALA A 129 -1.31 10.46 -2.99
N LEU A 130 -0.28 9.90 -2.35
CA LEU A 130 0.88 9.29 -3.00
C LEU A 130 0.88 7.76 -2.93
N GLY A 131 -0.10 7.17 -2.24
CA GLY A 131 -0.10 5.74 -1.95
C GLY A 131 1.02 5.33 -0.99
N ALA A 132 1.51 6.27 -0.15
CA ALA A 132 2.60 6.03 0.78
C ALA A 132 2.03 5.34 2.04
N PRO A 133 2.51 4.13 2.39
CA PRO A 133 2.00 3.39 3.55
C PRO A 133 2.32 4.11 4.86
N ARG A 134 1.52 3.80 5.88
CA ARG A 134 1.89 4.07 7.27
C ARG A 134 3.15 3.30 7.64
N LEU A 135 3.97 3.94 8.46
CA LEU A 135 5.20 3.38 9.04
C LEU A 135 5.11 3.31 10.57
N ASN A 136 4.07 3.90 11.15
CA ASN A 136 3.80 3.92 12.59
C ASN A 136 2.83 2.82 13.05
N ASP A 137 2.66 1.78 12.24
CA ASP A 137 1.85 0.61 12.56
C ASP A 137 2.64 -0.70 12.32
N ASN A 138 1.94 -1.83 12.40
CA ASN A 138 2.53 -3.15 12.19
C ASN A 138 2.02 -3.86 10.92
N ILE A 139 1.52 -3.09 9.94
CA ILE A 139 0.99 -3.62 8.67
C ILE A 139 2.04 -3.39 7.57
N TRP A 140 2.75 -4.45 7.20
CA TRP A 140 3.92 -4.36 6.31
C TRP A 140 3.72 -5.11 5.00
N LEU A 141 3.62 -4.36 3.90
CA LEU A 141 3.40 -4.91 2.56
C LEU A 141 4.57 -5.80 2.07
N PHE A 142 5.81 -5.41 2.36
CA PHE A 142 7.01 -6.09 1.87
C PHE A 142 7.72 -6.94 2.91
N GLY A 143 7.02 -7.29 3.98
CA GLY A 143 7.56 -8.06 5.09
C GLY A 143 8.01 -7.17 6.25
N LYS A 144 7.89 -7.74 7.44
CA LYS A 144 8.13 -7.05 8.72
C LYS A 144 9.55 -7.21 9.23
N ALA A 145 10.38 -8.09 8.66
CA ALA A 145 11.74 -8.28 9.16
C ALA A 145 12.56 -6.99 8.99
N LYS A 146 13.52 -6.73 9.88
CA LYS A 146 14.44 -5.58 9.74
C LYS A 146 15.12 -5.58 8.37
N SER A 147 15.51 -6.75 7.88
CA SER A 147 16.09 -6.93 6.54
C SER A 147 15.14 -6.56 5.40
N ASP A 148 13.84 -6.79 5.54
CA ASP A 148 12.83 -6.43 4.54
C ASP A 148 12.64 -4.91 4.45
N ILE A 149 12.61 -4.24 5.61
CA ILE A 149 12.53 -2.78 5.72
C ILE A 149 13.81 -2.16 5.14
N LYS A 150 14.98 -2.65 5.56
CA LYS A 150 16.29 -2.21 5.03
C LYS A 150 16.33 -2.31 3.51
N LYS A 151 15.94 -3.47 2.96
CA LYS A 151 15.89 -3.70 1.51
C LYS A 151 14.96 -2.73 0.80
N THR A 152 13.79 -2.45 1.40
CA THR A 152 12.81 -1.51 0.85
C THR A 152 13.37 -0.09 0.80
N ILE A 153 14.08 0.36 1.84
CA ILE A 153 14.72 1.68 1.87
C ILE A 153 15.88 1.74 0.86
N ALA A 154 16.73 0.73 0.83
CA ALA A 154 17.90 0.66 -0.05
C ALA A 154 17.52 0.69 -1.54
N GLU A 155 16.62 -0.20 -1.95
CA GLU A 155 16.32 -0.49 -3.35
C GLU A 155 15.10 0.26 -3.88
N GLY A 156 14.30 0.86 -3.00
CA GLY A 156 13.04 1.47 -3.38
C GLY A 156 11.96 0.44 -3.77
N ARG A 157 10.77 0.92 -4.13
CA ARG A 157 9.59 0.10 -4.47
C ARG A 157 8.73 0.76 -5.53
N ASN A 158 8.22 -0.06 -6.45
CA ASN A 158 7.45 0.41 -7.60
C ASN A 158 6.27 -0.50 -7.97
N ASN A 159 5.40 -0.80 -6.99
CA ASN A 159 4.26 -1.69 -7.24
C ASN A 159 3.21 -1.02 -8.12
N VAL A 160 2.62 -1.82 -9.01
CA VAL A 160 1.57 -1.40 -9.94
C VAL A 160 0.28 -2.14 -9.65
N MET A 161 -0.83 -1.41 -9.63
CA MET A 161 -2.17 -1.99 -9.77
C MET A 161 -2.68 -1.66 -11.18
N PRO A 162 -2.88 -2.65 -12.07
CA PRO A 162 -3.38 -2.40 -13.42
C PRO A 162 -4.78 -1.75 -13.42
N ALA A 163 -5.08 -0.95 -14.45
CA ALA A 163 -6.46 -0.55 -14.72
C ALA A 163 -7.27 -1.69 -15.30
N TRP A 164 -8.51 -1.80 -14.84
CA TRP A 164 -9.44 -2.80 -15.32
C TRP A 164 -10.64 -2.23 -16.06
N LYS A 165 -10.78 -0.89 -16.16
CA LYS A 165 -11.94 -0.28 -16.82
C LYS A 165 -12.11 -0.73 -18.28
N GLU A 166 -11.04 -0.68 -19.07
CA GLU A 166 -11.09 -1.06 -20.49
C GLU A 166 -11.47 -2.53 -20.69
N MET A 167 -11.01 -3.41 -19.81
CA MET A 167 -11.25 -4.85 -19.91
C MET A 167 -12.61 -5.27 -19.36
N LEU A 168 -13.05 -4.67 -18.25
CA LEU A 168 -14.22 -5.12 -17.50
C LEU A 168 -15.46 -4.26 -17.73
N GLY A 169 -15.30 -3.01 -18.17
CA GLY A 169 -16.37 -2.03 -18.27
C GLY A 169 -16.83 -1.48 -16.91
N ASP A 170 -17.64 -0.43 -16.94
CA ASP A 170 -18.05 0.31 -15.74
C ASP A 170 -18.89 -0.55 -14.77
N ASP A 171 -19.76 -1.43 -15.27
CA ASP A 171 -20.65 -2.24 -14.44
C ASP A 171 -19.90 -3.27 -13.61
N LYS A 172 -18.99 -4.04 -14.24
CA LYS A 172 -18.18 -5.04 -13.53
C LYS A 172 -17.23 -4.37 -12.54
N VAL A 173 -16.65 -3.23 -12.91
CA VAL A 173 -15.84 -2.42 -11.99
C VAL A 173 -16.68 -1.96 -10.80
N HIS A 174 -17.92 -1.53 -11.00
CA HIS A 174 -18.81 -1.11 -9.93
C HIS A 174 -19.13 -2.25 -8.96
N VAL A 175 -19.44 -3.44 -9.48
CA VAL A 175 -19.71 -4.64 -8.68
C VAL A 175 -18.46 -5.10 -7.92
N LEU A 176 -17.28 -5.12 -8.57
CA LEU A 176 -16.00 -5.40 -7.91
C LEU A 176 -15.69 -4.40 -6.81
N THR A 177 -15.95 -3.12 -7.04
CA THR A 177 -15.75 -2.07 -6.03
C THR A 177 -16.63 -2.32 -4.82
N ALA A 178 -17.91 -2.66 -5.02
CA ALA A 178 -18.81 -2.98 -3.92
C ALA A 178 -18.38 -4.22 -3.14
N TYR A 179 -17.93 -5.26 -3.83
CA TYR A 179 -17.39 -6.45 -3.18
C TYR A 179 -16.16 -6.13 -2.33
N VAL A 180 -15.15 -5.45 -2.91
CA VAL A 180 -13.92 -5.08 -2.19
C VAL A 180 -14.22 -4.17 -1.00
N TYR A 181 -15.10 -3.19 -1.16
CA TYR A 181 -15.54 -2.32 -0.06
C TYR A 181 -16.21 -3.13 1.08
N GLY A 182 -17.05 -4.11 0.73
CA GLY A 182 -17.74 -4.97 1.71
C GLY A 182 -16.80 -5.88 2.50
N LEU A 183 -15.61 -6.22 1.97
CA LEU A 183 -14.65 -7.08 2.70
C LEU A 183 -14.19 -6.46 4.03
N SER A 184 -14.16 -5.13 4.13
CA SER A 184 -13.69 -4.39 5.31
C SER A 184 -14.77 -3.56 6.01
N ASN A 185 -16.00 -3.54 5.50
CA ASN A 185 -17.10 -2.70 5.99
C ASN A 185 -18.43 -3.48 6.22
N ASN A 186 -18.35 -4.79 6.39
CA ASN A 186 -19.50 -5.67 6.68
C ASN A 186 -19.76 -5.85 8.18
#